data_AF-A0A7Y3L3H2-F1
#
_entry.id   AF-A0A7Y3L3H2-F1
#
_cell.length_a   1.000
_cell.length_b   1.000
_cell.length_c   1.000
_cell.angle_alpha   90.00
_cell.angle_beta   90.00
_cell.angle_gamma   90.00
#
_symmetry.space_group_name_H-M   'P 1'
#
loop_
_entity.id
_entity.type
_entity.pdbx_description
1 polymer ?
#
loop_
_entity_poly.entity_id
_entity_poly.type
_entity_poly.pdbx_seq_one_letter_code
_entity_poly.pdbx_strand_id
1 'polypeptide(L)' 'MTLQAQLASEMKTLPPENVREVLNFVRFLRLRRSIDTAQAYFWTRHWQANEKAVEQDKRRGRVRGNGTMRDMVKVLGR' A
#
# COMPACT_ATOMS: atom_id res chain seq x y z
N MET A 1 -12.26 28.78 20.56
CA MET A 1 -12.75 28.04 19.38
C MET A 1 -11.89 26.78 19.25
N THR A 2 -12.45 25.60 19.01
CA THR A 2 -11.66 24.36 18.90
C THR A 2 -11.05 24.22 17.50
N LEU A 3 -9.94 23.48 17.36
CA LEU A 3 -9.31 23.21 16.07
C LEU A 3 -10.28 22.51 15.10
N GLN A 4 -11.16 21.63 15.61
CA GLN A 4 -12.18 20.98 14.80
C GLN A 4 -13.18 22.00 14.23
N ALA A 5 -13.58 23.00 15.03
CA ALA A 5 -14.50 24.03 14.59
C ALA A 5 -13.87 24.97 13.55
N GLN A 6 -12.59 25.33 13.71
CA GLN A 6 -11.84 26.10 12.71
C GLN A 6 -11.71 25.33 11.39
N LEU A 7 -11.28 24.07 11.43
CA LEU A 7 -11.17 23.23 10.24
C LEU A 7 -12.51 23.09 9.50
N ALA A 8 -13.61 22.89 10.24
CA ALA A 8 -14.94 22.82 9.65
C ALA A 8 -15.38 24.14 8.99
N SER A 9 -14.94 25.29 9.52
CA SER A 9 -15.19 26.60 8.93
C SER A 9 -14.42 26.79 7.63
N GLU A 10 -13.11 26.50 7.64
CA GLU A 10 -12.24 26.59 6.47
C GLU A 10 -12.68 25.64 5.34
N MET A 11 -13.10 24.41 5.66
CA MET A 11 -13.57 23.47 4.65
C MET A 11 -14.83 23.93 3.92
N LYS A 12 -15.67 24.78 4.54
CA LYS A 12 -16.89 25.30 3.89
C LYS A 12 -16.58 26.29 2.77
N THR A 13 -15.42 26.93 2.79
CA THR A 13 -15.01 27.90 1.78
C THR A 13 -14.22 27.27 0.63
N LEU A 14 -13.85 25.99 0.75
CA LEU A 14 -13.09 25.27 -0.25
C LEU A 14 -13.99 24.69 -1.35
N PRO A 15 -13.49 24.60 -2.59
CA PRO A 15 -14.21 23.91 -3.64
C PRO A 15 -14.21 22.38 -3.39
N PRO A 16 -15.18 21.63 -3.96
CA PRO A 16 -15.38 20.22 -3.64
C PRO A 16 -14.16 19.31 -3.85
N GLU A 17 -13.31 19.61 -4.84
CA GLU A 17 -12.07 18.90 -5.13
C GLU A 17 -11.05 19.02 -3.99
N ASN A 18 -10.91 20.20 -3.39
CA ASN A 18 -10.03 20.43 -2.25
C ASN A 18 -10.57 19.75 -0.99
N VAL A 19 -11.90 19.77 -0.78
CA VAL A 19 -12.53 19.05 0.34
C VAL A 19 -12.29 17.54 0.22
N ARG A 20 -12.33 17.00 -1.01
CA ARG A 20 -12.00 15.60 -1.28
C ARG A 20 -10.54 15.28 -0.96
N GLU A 21 -9.63 16.19 -1.25
CA GLU A 21 -8.22 16.03 -0.89
C GLU A 21 -8.00 16.01 0.64
N VAL A 22 -8.65 16.91 1.38
CA VAL A 22 -8.62 16.90 2.86
C VAL A 22 -9.17 15.57 3.39
N LEU A 23 -10.27 15.06 2.84
CA LEU A 23 -10.82 13.75 3.21
C LEU A 23 -9.83 12.62 2.96
N ASN A 24 -9.12 12.64 1.82
CA ASN A 24 -8.07 11.66 1.53
C ASN A 24 -6.92 11.74 2.54
N PHE A 25 -6.51 12.95 2.93
CA PHE A 25 -5.47 13.13 3.94
C PHE A 25 -5.91 12.60 5.32
N VAL A 26 -7.14 12.86 5.74
CA VAL A 26 -7.69 12.28 6.98
C VAL A 26 -7.69 10.75 6.95
N ARG A 27 -8.07 10.15 5.80
CA ARG A 27 -7.99 8.69 5.60
C ARG A 27 -6.56 8.18 5.69
N PHE A 28 -5.61 8.87 5.06
CA PHE A 28 -4.19 8.57 5.17
C PHE A 28 -3.73 8.60 6.62
N LEU A 29 -4.05 9.64 7.40
CA LEU A 29 -3.66 9.74 8.81
C LEU A 29 -4.19 8.58 9.67
N ARG A 30 -5.39 8.08 9.38
CA ARG A 30 -5.95 6.89 10.03
C ARG A 30 -5.18 5.62 9.69
N LEU A 31 -4.79 5.46 8.42
CA LEU A 31 -4.09 4.28 7.92
C LEU A 31 -2.57 4.32 8.20
N ARG A 32 -1.97 5.50 8.38
CA ARG A 32 -0.53 5.69 8.62
C ARG A 32 -0.01 4.94 9.85
N ARG A 33 -0.88 4.65 10.82
CA ARG A 33 -0.52 3.84 11.99
C ARG A 33 -0.43 2.33 11.68
N SER A 34 -1.09 1.89 10.62
CA SER A 34 -1.17 0.49 10.19
C SER A 34 -0.31 0.19 8.96
N ILE A 35 0.11 1.21 8.22
CA ILE A 35 0.91 1.10 7.02
C ILE A 35 2.24 1.79 7.26
N ASP A 36 3.34 1.05 7.11
CA ASP A 36 4.66 1.65 7.03
C ASP A 36 4.76 2.47 5.72
N THR A 37 4.90 3.78 5.87
CA THR A 37 5.00 4.70 4.74
C THR A 37 6.25 4.46 3.89
N ALA A 38 7.31 3.89 4.46
CA ALA A 38 8.48 3.47 3.69
C ALA A 38 8.15 2.36 2.69
N GLN A 39 7.04 1.64 2.92
CA GLN A 39 6.53 0.56 2.09
C GLN A 39 5.33 0.99 1.22
N ALA A 40 5.08 2.29 1.07
CA ALA A 40 3.98 2.80 0.26
C ALA A 40 4.03 2.30 -1.20
N TYR A 41 5.22 1.99 -1.71
CA TYR A 41 5.43 1.46 -3.06
C TYR A 41 4.69 0.12 -3.31
N PHE A 42 4.46 -0.69 -2.25
CA PHE A 42 3.68 -1.94 -2.35
C PHE A 42 2.24 -1.70 -2.83
N TRP A 43 1.69 -0.52 -2.55
CA TRP A 43 0.32 -0.15 -2.92
C TRP A 43 0.21 0.47 -4.32
N THR A 44 1.32 0.59 -5.05
CA THR A 44 1.29 1.07 -6.43
C THR A 44 0.63 0.03 -7.34
N ARG A 45 -0.07 0.51 -8.38
CA ARG A 45 -0.71 -0.40 -9.37
C ARG A 45 0.30 -1.35 -10.01
N HIS A 46 1.52 -0.87 -10.25
CA HIS A 46 2.59 -1.67 -10.82
C HIS A 46 3.00 -2.81 -9.89
N TRP A 47 3.25 -2.52 -8.61
CA TRP A 47 3.60 -3.56 -7.64
C TRP A 47 2.49 -4.61 -7.49
N GLN A 48 1.24 -4.16 -7.36
CA GLN A 48 0.07 -5.04 -7.24
C GLN A 48 -0.12 -5.92 -8.49
N ALA A 49 0.23 -5.43 -9.68
CA ALA A 49 0.22 -6.24 -10.90
C ALA A 49 1.29 -7.34 -10.87
N ASN A 50 2.51 -7.01 -10.42
CA ASN A 50 3.60 -7.98 -10.27
C ASN A 50 3.26 -9.02 -9.20
N GLU A 51 2.67 -8.62 -8.09
CA GLU A 51 2.21 -9.55 -7.04
C GLU A 51 1.21 -10.57 -7.61
N LYS A 52 0.22 -10.11 -8.38
CA LYS A 52 -0.73 -11.02 -9.05
C LYS A 52 -0.06 -12.00 -10.00
N ALA A 53 0.96 -11.56 -10.75
CA ALA A 53 1.71 -12.44 -11.64
C ALA A 53 2.50 -13.50 -10.86
N VAL A 54 3.18 -13.09 -9.78
CA VAL A 54 3.91 -14.01 -8.89
C VAL A 54 2.96 -15.03 -8.25
N GLU A 55 1.77 -14.61 -7.79
CA GLU A 55 0.77 -15.54 -7.25
C GLU A 55 0.27 -16.54 -8.30
N GLN A 56 0.11 -16.12 -9.55
CA GLN A 56 -0.22 -17.05 -10.63
C GLN A 56 0.90 -18.05 -10.89
N ASP A 57 2.15 -17.62 -10.85
CA ASP A 57 3.29 -18.52 -11.02
C ASP A 57 3.45 -19.49 -9.84
N LYS A 58 3.16 -19.08 -8.61
CA LYS A 58 3.06 -19.99 -7.45
C LYS A 58 1.97 -21.04 -7.67
N ARG A 59 0.76 -20.62 -8.07
CA ARG A 59 -0.36 -21.54 -8.36
C ARG A 59 -0.04 -22.52 -9.48
N ARG A 60 0.75 -22.11 -10.47
CA ARG A 60 1.22 -22.95 -11.58
C ARG A 60 2.44 -23.80 -11.22
N GLY A 61 2.92 -23.77 -9.97
CA GLY A 61 4.08 -24.53 -9.51
C GLY A 61 5.42 -24.09 -10.11
N ARG A 62 5.49 -22.86 -10.65
CA ARG A 62 6.69 -22.30 -11.29
C ARG A 62 7.66 -21.71 -10.28
N VAL A 63 7.17 -21.31 -9.11
CA VAL A 63 8.02 -20.86 -7.99
C VAL A 63 8.52 -22.07 -7.23
N ARG A 64 9.84 -22.21 -7.12
CA ARG A 64 10.48 -23.30 -6.36
C ARG A 64 11.14 -22.77 -5.11
N GLY A 65 10.80 -23.42 -4.02
CA GLY A 65 11.37 -23.18 -2.71
C GLY A 65 10.70 -22.08 -1.89
N ASN A 66 11.23 -21.86 -0.69
CA ASN A 66 10.68 -21.00 0.36
C ASN A 66 11.43 -19.66 0.49
N GLY A 67 12.30 -19.33 -0.45
CA GLY A 67 13.06 -18.08 -0.46
C GLY A 67 14.29 -18.08 0.46
N THR A 68 14.64 -19.21 1.09
CA THR A 68 15.89 -19.32 1.85
C THR A 68 17.05 -19.77 0.98
N MET A 69 18.27 -19.31 1.30
CA MET A 69 19.48 -19.73 0.58
C MET A 69 19.68 -21.24 0.61
N ARG A 70 19.39 -21.89 1.75
CA ARG A 70 19.48 -23.35 1.89
C ARG A 70 18.57 -24.07 0.90
N ASP A 71 17.36 -23.57 0.71
CA ASP A 71 16.41 -24.17 -0.20
C ASP A 71 16.74 -23.87 -1.66
N MET A 72 17.26 -22.67 -1.95
CA MET A 72 17.82 -22.32 -3.25
C MET A 72 18.93 -23.29 -3.67
N VAL A 73 19.89 -23.59 -2.78
CA VAL A 73 20.98 -24.55 -3.06
C VAL A 73 20.43 -25.95 -3.31
N LYS A 74 19.39 -26.38 -2.59
CA LYS A 74 18.73 -27.69 -2.85
C LYS A 74 18.03 -27.73 -4.21
N VAL A 75 17.42 -26.61 -4.62
CA VAL A 75 16.69 -26.51 -5.90
C VAL A 75 17.66 -26.43 -7.09
N LEU A 76 18.79 -25.72 -6.94
CA LEU A 76 19.76 -25.46 -8.03
C LEU A 76 20.93 -26.44 -8.09
N GLY A 77 21.28 -27.09 -6.98
CA GLY A 77 22.41 -28.02 -6.89
C GLY A 77 22.14 -29.42 -7.43
N ARG A 78 21.26 -29.56 -8.43
CA ARG A 78 21.03 -30.80 -9.20
C ARG A 78 21.68 -30.69 -10.56
#